data_AF-A0A9E4KX32-F1
#
_entry.id   AF-A0A9E4KX32-F1
#
_cell.length_a   1.000
_cell.length_b   1.000
_cell.length_c   1.000
_cell.angle_alpha   90.00
_cell.angle_beta   90.00
_cell.angle_gamma   90.00
#
_symmetry.space_group_name_H-M   'P 1'
#
loop_
_entity.id
_entity.type
_entity.pdbx_description
1 polymer ?
#
loop_
_entity_poly.entity_id
_entity_poly.type
_entity_poly.pdbx_seq_one_letter_code
_entity_poly.pdbx_strand_id
1 'polypeptide(L)'
;MALFGEKYHDIVRTVVIGSADDRYSYELCGGVHVHATSEIGSFVFTSEGSVSAGIRRVEALTGRVASDYLRQQLRTLDGIAGRLGATPDQAETRISELQSELSAAQREIENLRRRQAKHDFDIMINDR
;
A
#
# COMPACT_ATOMS: atom_id res chain seq x y z
N MET A 1 21.14 -7.48 -23.54
CA MET A 1 21.14 -8.89 -23.08
C MET A 1 21.54 -8.87 -21.61
N ALA A 2 20.64 -9.25 -20.71
CA ALA A 2 20.90 -9.23 -19.27
C ALA A 2 21.59 -10.55 -18.86
N LEU A 3 22.90 -10.50 -18.63
CA LEU A 3 23.69 -11.63 -18.12
C LEU A 3 23.89 -11.41 -16.62
N PHE A 4 23.20 -12.17 -15.79
CA PHE A 4 23.18 -11.97 -14.32
C PHE A 4 24.40 -12.57 -13.58
N GLY A 5 25.60 -12.48 -14.17
CA GLY A 5 26.85 -12.93 -13.53
C GLY A 5 26.99 -14.45 -13.32
N GLU A 6 26.01 -15.24 -13.74
CA GLU A 6 26.05 -16.71 -13.62
C GLU A 6 26.90 -17.37 -14.71
N LYS A 7 27.42 -18.56 -14.41
CA LYS A 7 28.15 -19.39 -15.38
C LYS A 7 27.14 -20.18 -16.23
N TYR A 8 27.18 -19.98 -17.54
CA TYR A 8 26.35 -20.69 -18.50
C TYR A 8 27.17 -21.77 -19.23
N HIS A 9 26.50 -22.83 -19.70
CA HIS A 9 27.09 -23.81 -20.62
C HIS A 9 27.18 -23.25 -22.04
N ASP A 10 27.87 -23.97 -22.94
CA ASP A 10 28.03 -23.59 -24.34
C ASP A 10 26.69 -23.50 -25.10
N ILE A 11 25.67 -24.25 -24.67
CA ILE A 11 24.32 -24.23 -25.22
C ILE A 11 23.32 -23.87 -24.13
N VAL A 12 22.49 -22.87 -24.40
CA VAL A 12 21.52 -22.29 -23.46
C VAL A 12 20.16 -22.08 -24.13
N ARG A 13 19.09 -22.20 -23.35
CA ARG A 13 17.74 -21.83 -23.78
C ARG A 13 17.53 -20.33 -23.59
N THR A 14 16.99 -19.67 -24.60
CA THR A 14 16.63 -18.26 -24.54
C THR A 14 15.13 -18.06 -24.67
N VAL A 15 14.64 -16.99 -24.06
CA VAL A 15 13.23 -16.57 -24.10
C VAL A 15 13.19 -15.13 -24.59
N VAL A 16 12.29 -14.89 -25.53
CA VAL A 16 12.11 -13.58 -26.16
C VAL A 16 10.68 -13.13 -25.94
N ILE A 17 10.52 -11.89 -25.50
CA ILE A 17 9.22 -11.22 -25.43
C ILE A 17 9.23 -10.13 -26.50
N GLY A 18 8.25 -10.14 -27.41
CA GLY A 18 8.19 -9.27 -28.58
C GLY A 18 8.28 -10.06 -29.89
N SER A 19 8.37 -9.35 -31.01
CA SER A 19 8.53 -9.96 -32.33
C SER A 19 10.02 -10.17 -32.65
N ALA A 20 10.31 -10.90 -33.73
CA ALA A 20 11.69 -11.11 -34.17
C ALA A 20 12.39 -9.79 -34.53
N ASP A 21 11.65 -8.85 -35.13
CA ASP A 21 12.16 -7.56 -35.60
C ASP A 21 12.14 -6.49 -34.50
N ASP A 22 11.35 -6.68 -33.44
CA ASP A 22 11.25 -5.76 -32.30
C ASP A 22 11.19 -6.53 -30.97
N ARG A 23 12.38 -6.85 -30.43
CA ARG A 23 12.56 -7.62 -29.20
C ARG A 23 12.50 -6.69 -27.99
N TYR A 24 11.43 -6.78 -27.22
CA TYR A 24 11.26 -6.00 -25.98
C TYR A 24 12.10 -6.56 -24.83
N SER A 25 12.08 -7.88 -24.62
CA SER A 25 12.95 -8.57 -23.66
C SER A 25 13.61 -9.80 -24.29
N TYR A 26 14.84 -10.10 -23.86
CA TYR A 26 15.62 -11.25 -24.29
C TYR A 26 16.44 -11.77 -23.10
N GLU A 27 16.08 -12.95 -22.63
CA GLU A 27 16.61 -13.55 -21.41
C GLU A 27 17.07 -14.99 -21.62
N LEU A 28 18.00 -15.44 -20.79
CA LEU A 28 18.40 -16.85 -20.71
C LEU A 28 17.58 -17.50 -19.59
N CYS A 29 16.61 -18.34 -19.93
CA CYS A 29 15.74 -18.96 -18.95
C CYS A 29 15.43 -20.42 -19.31
N GLY A 30 15.66 -21.32 -18.36
CA GLY A 30 15.30 -22.74 -18.45
C GLY A 30 13.94 -23.10 -17.86
N GLY A 31 13.21 -22.13 -17.29
CA GLY A 31 11.92 -22.34 -16.65
C GLY A 31 10.75 -22.56 -17.62
N VAL A 32 9.56 -22.78 -17.06
CA VAL A 32 8.30 -22.87 -17.81
C VAL A 32 7.78 -21.47 -18.09
N HIS A 33 7.29 -21.24 -19.31
CA HIS A 33 6.70 -19.98 -19.72
C HIS A 33 5.33 -20.22 -20.36
N VAL A 34 4.48 -19.19 -20.26
CA VAL A 34 3.23 -19.08 -21.02
C VAL A 34 3.51 -18.81 -22.50
N HIS A 35 2.53 -19.06 -23.38
CA HIS A 35 2.70 -18.83 -24.81
C HIS A 35 2.56 -17.34 -25.19
N ALA A 36 1.70 -16.61 -24.50
CA ALA A 36 1.49 -15.18 -24.67
C ALA A 36 1.48 -14.45 -23.32
N THR A 37 1.96 -13.19 -23.31
CA THR A 37 2.00 -12.36 -22.09
C THR A 37 0.62 -12.08 -21.51
N SER A 38 -0.43 -12.10 -22.33
CA SER A 38 -1.82 -11.94 -21.89
C SER A 38 -2.27 -13.06 -20.93
N GLU A 39 -1.67 -14.25 -21.00
CA GLU A 39 -1.97 -15.37 -20.10
C GLU A 39 -1.50 -15.11 -18.66
N ILE A 40 -0.55 -14.20 -18.45
CA ILE A 40 -0.09 -13.80 -17.11
C ILE A 40 -1.23 -13.11 -16.33
N GLY A 41 -2.13 -12.42 -17.03
CA GLY A 41 -3.26 -11.71 -16.44
C GLY A 41 -2.84 -10.48 -15.64
N SER A 42 -3.56 -10.22 -14.53
CA SER A 42 -3.27 -9.08 -13.65
C SER A 42 -1.81 -9.10 -13.17
N PHE A 43 -1.16 -7.95 -13.13
CA PHE A 43 0.18 -7.76 -12.58
C PHE A 43 0.12 -6.58 -11.60
N VAL A 44 0.57 -6.78 -10.37
CA VAL A 44 0.46 -5.78 -9.30
C VAL A 44 1.77 -5.70 -8.54
N PHE A 45 2.38 -4.51 -8.51
CA PHE A 45 3.49 -4.24 -7.60
C PHE A 45 2.99 -4.15 -6.18
N THR A 46 3.58 -4.93 -5.28
CA THR A 46 3.25 -4.94 -3.85
C THR A 46 4.24 -4.11 -3.05
N SER A 47 5.50 -4.09 -3.44
CA SER A 47 6.52 -3.29 -2.77
C SER A 47 7.70 -2.99 -3.69
N GLU A 48 8.41 -1.91 -3.37
CA GLU A 48 9.70 -1.59 -3.96
C GLU A 48 10.62 -1.01 -2.89
N GLY A 49 11.88 -1.46 -2.85
CA GLY A 49 12.84 -1.04 -1.83
C GLY A 49 14.28 -1.03 -2.33
N SER A 50 15.15 -0.27 -1.66
CA SER A 50 16.59 -0.26 -1.93
C SER A 50 17.27 -1.46 -1.26
N VAL A 51 18.17 -2.14 -1.97
CA VAL A 51 19.00 -3.23 -1.41
C VAL A 51 20.44 -2.76 -1.18
N SER A 52 20.98 -1.99 -2.12
CA SER A 52 22.30 -1.35 -2.05
C SER A 52 22.37 -0.18 -3.02
N ALA A 53 23.49 0.55 -3.07
CA ALA A 53 23.68 1.64 -4.02
C ALA A 53 23.43 1.15 -5.47
N GLY A 54 22.43 1.75 -6.13
CA GLY A 54 22.05 1.42 -7.50
C GLY A 54 21.22 0.13 -7.68
N ILE A 55 20.86 -0.58 -6.60
CA ILE A 55 20.10 -1.84 -6.68
C ILE A 55 18.77 -1.71 -5.94
N ARG A 56 17.67 -2.04 -6.64
CA ARG A 56 16.31 -2.03 -6.11
C ARG A 56 15.72 -3.44 -6.15
N ARG A 57 14.98 -3.80 -5.11
CA ARG A 57 14.12 -4.99 -5.07
C ARG A 57 12.70 -4.57 -5.34
N VAL A 58 12.08 -5.30 -6.24
CA VAL A 58 10.68 -5.10 -6.61
C VAL A 58 9.94 -6.40 -6.35
N GLU A 59 8.82 -6.32 -5.62
CA GLU A 59 7.94 -7.44 -5.34
C GLU A 59 6.62 -7.23 -6.08
N ALA A 60 6.15 -8.28 -6.74
CA ALA A 60 4.93 -8.22 -7.51
C ALA A 60 4.17 -9.55 -7.47
N LEU A 61 2.84 -9.46 -7.63
CA LEU A 61 1.94 -10.58 -7.79
C LEU A 61 1.41 -10.62 -9.22
N THR A 62 1.15 -11.83 -9.73
CA THR A 62 0.50 -12.01 -11.03
C THR A 62 -0.71 -12.93 -10.99
N GLY A 63 -1.47 -12.97 -12.08
CA GLY A 63 -2.59 -13.88 -12.29
C GLY A 63 -3.69 -13.76 -11.24
N ARG A 64 -4.28 -14.90 -10.88
CA ARG A 64 -5.40 -14.96 -9.94
C ARG A 64 -5.06 -14.39 -8.56
N VAL A 65 -3.85 -14.65 -8.08
CA VAL A 65 -3.39 -14.15 -6.77
C VAL A 65 -3.34 -12.62 -6.76
N ALA A 66 -2.88 -11.99 -7.84
CA ALA A 66 -2.92 -10.54 -7.97
C ALA A 66 -4.35 -9.98 -7.97
N SER A 67 -5.27 -10.63 -8.72
CA SER A 67 -6.67 -10.20 -8.73
C SER A 67 -7.33 -10.35 -7.36
N ASP A 68 -7.08 -11.45 -6.65
CA ASP A 68 -7.64 -11.69 -5.31
C ASP A 68 -7.06 -10.73 -4.27
N TYR A 69 -5.77 -10.39 -4.38
CA TYR A 69 -5.13 -9.35 -3.59
C TYR A 69 -5.83 -7.99 -3.78
N LEU A 70 -6.03 -7.55 -5.03
CA LEU A 70 -6.72 -6.28 -5.31
C LEU A 70 -8.16 -6.27 -4.76
N ARG A 71 -8.90 -7.35 -4.96
CA ARG A 71 -10.26 -7.47 -4.41
C ARG A 71 -10.28 -7.38 -2.90
N GLN A 72 -9.30 -7.97 -2.22
CA GLN A 72 -9.19 -7.87 -0.76
C GLN A 72 -8.88 -6.43 -0.32
N GLN A 73 -8.00 -5.73 -1.03
CA GLN A 73 -7.70 -4.32 -0.75
C GLN A 73 -8.94 -3.44 -0.93
N LEU A 74 -9.68 -3.61 -2.02
CA LEU A 74 -10.93 -2.87 -2.26
C LEU A 74 -11.98 -3.15 -1.18
N ARG A 75 -12.22 -4.41 -0.82
CA ARG A 75 -13.15 -4.76 0.27
C ARG A 75 -12.75 -4.13 1.60
N THR A 76 -11.46 -4.04 1.88
CA THR A 76 -10.94 -3.43 3.10
C THR A 76 -11.23 -1.94 3.11
N LEU A 77 -10.96 -1.25 1.98
CA LEU A 77 -11.26 0.16 1.81
C LEU A 77 -12.76 0.46 1.92
N ASP A 78 -13.61 -0.34 1.26
CA ASP A 78 -15.07 -0.22 1.35
C ASP A 78 -15.56 -0.39 2.79
N GLY A 79 -15.00 -1.36 3.52
CA GLY A 79 -15.33 -1.58 4.94
C GLY A 79 -14.91 -0.42 5.84
N ILE A 80 -13.77 0.21 5.58
CA ILE A 80 -13.32 1.41 6.30
C ILE A 80 -14.24 2.59 6.00
N ALA A 81 -14.52 2.85 4.72
CA ALA A 81 -15.39 3.93 4.28
C ALA A 81 -16.80 3.80 4.88
N GLY A 82 -17.36 2.60 4.86
CA GLY A 82 -18.66 2.31 5.48
C GLY A 82 -18.71 2.61 6.98
N ARG A 83 -17.64 2.32 7.72
CA ARG A 83 -17.54 2.66 9.17
C ARG A 83 -17.44 4.17 9.41
N LEU A 84 -16.88 4.91 8.46
CA LEU A 84 -16.79 6.36 8.49
C LEU A 84 -18.10 7.05 8.04
N GLY A 85 -19.06 6.28 7.51
CA GLY A 85 -20.27 6.81 6.88
C GLY A 85 -19.97 7.56 5.59
N ALA A 86 -18.91 7.19 4.88
CA ALA A 86 -18.42 7.86 3.68
C ALA A 86 -18.26 6.86 2.51
N THR A 87 -18.04 7.39 1.31
CA THR A 87 -17.61 6.59 0.16
C THR A 87 -16.08 6.38 0.19
N PRO A 88 -15.54 5.36 -0.49
CA PRO A 88 -14.09 5.10 -0.54
C PRO A 88 -13.24 6.31 -0.95
N ASP A 89 -13.71 7.10 -1.91
CA ASP A 89 -13.06 8.31 -2.40
C ASP A 89 -13.07 9.46 -1.38
N GLN A 90 -14.01 9.45 -0.43
CA GLN A 90 -14.14 10.46 0.62
C GLN A 90 -13.51 10.00 1.95
N ALA A 91 -13.05 8.75 2.04
CA ALA A 91 -12.59 8.15 3.29
C ALA A 91 -11.43 8.93 3.92
N GLU A 92 -10.46 9.38 3.12
CA GLU A 92 -9.30 10.15 3.60
C GLU A 92 -9.69 11.52 4.17
N THR A 93 -10.59 12.24 3.48
CA THR A 93 -11.14 13.50 3.95
C THR A 93 -11.88 13.31 5.27
N ARG A 94 -12.73 12.28 5.35
CA ARG A 94 -13.51 12.00 6.57
C ARG A 94 -12.63 11.62 7.76
N ILE A 95 -11.54 10.88 7.51
CA ILE A 95 -10.54 10.59 8.54
C ILE A 95 -9.90 11.88 9.06
N SER A 96 -9.51 12.78 8.16
CA SER A 96 -8.86 14.05 8.52
C SER A 96 -9.79 14.94 9.36
N GLU A 97 -11.07 15.02 9.00
CA GLU A 97 -12.09 15.72 9.78
C GLU A 97 -12.23 15.13 11.18
N LEU A 98 -12.38 13.81 11.30
CA LEU A 98 -12.51 13.13 12.59
C LEU A 98 -11.27 13.34 13.48
N GLN A 99 -10.06 13.37 12.91
CA GLN A 99 -8.84 13.66 13.66
C GLN A 99 -8.82 15.10 14.19
N SER A 100 -9.32 16.05 13.40
CA SER A 100 -9.47 17.45 13.81
C SER A 100 -10.52 17.61 14.92
N GLU A 101 -11.69 16.99 14.74
CA GLU A 101 -12.77 16.96 15.74
C GLU A 101 -12.29 16.34 17.06
N LEU A 102 -11.56 15.22 16.99
CA LEU A 102 -10.98 14.56 18.16
C LEU A 102 -10.00 15.49 18.90
N SER A 103 -9.13 16.17 18.16
CA SER A 103 -8.16 17.09 18.74
C SER A 103 -8.83 18.30 19.40
N ALA A 104 -9.91 18.81 18.79
CA ALA A 104 -10.70 19.91 19.34
C ALA A 104 -11.43 19.48 20.62
N ALA A 105 -12.08 18.31 20.61
CA ALA A 105 -12.77 17.75 21.76
C ALA A 105 -11.80 17.49 22.93
N GLN A 106 -10.59 16.99 22.68
CA GLN A 106 -9.57 16.82 23.71
C GLN A 106 -9.17 18.15 24.39
N ARG A 107 -9.00 19.22 23.60
CA ARG A 107 -8.73 20.56 24.15
C ARG A 107 -9.90 21.10 24.96
N GLU A 108 -11.12 20.86 24.50
CA GLU A 108 -12.33 21.26 25.23
C GLU A 108 -12.45 20.53 26.57
N ILE A 109 -12.20 19.22 26.60
CA ILE A 109 -12.17 18.43 27.84
C ILE A 109 -11.15 19.00 28.83
N GLU A 110 -9.95 19.36 28.37
CA GLU A 110 -8.92 19.95 29.22
C GLU A 110 -9.35 21.32 29.78
N ASN A 111 -9.99 22.15 28.96
CA ASN A 111 -10.51 23.45 29.37
C ASN A 111 -11.65 23.30 30.39
N LEU A 112 -12.58 22.36 30.19
CA LEU A 112 -13.66 22.07 31.11
C LEU A 112 -13.14 21.58 32.46
N ARG A 113 -12.14 20.67 32.45
CA ARG A 113 -11.46 20.22 33.67
C ARG A 113 -10.80 21.36 34.43
N ARG A 114 -10.13 22.28 33.72
CA ARG A 114 -9.54 23.49 34.33
C ARG A 114 -10.59 24.40 34.96
N ARG A 115 -11.73 24.61 34.28
CA ARG A 115 -12.84 25.42 34.82
C ARG A 115 -13.47 24.77 36.05
N GLN A 116 -13.67 23.45 36.02
CA GLN A 116 -14.21 22.70 37.15
C GLN A 116 -13.27 22.79 38.37
N ALA A 117 -11.97 22.53 38.19
CA ALA A 117 -11.00 22.64 39.28
C ALA A 117 -10.98 24.05 39.91
N LYS A 118 -11.13 25.09 39.08
CA LYS A 118 -11.24 26.47 39.57
C LYS A 118 -12.53 26.68 40.38
N HIS A 119 -13.66 26.22 39.88
CA HIS A 119 -14.95 26.33 40.56
C HIS A 119 -14.95 25.61 41.92
N ASP A 120 -14.40 24.40 41.97
CA ASP A 120 -14.28 23.63 43.21
C ASP A 120 -13.39 24.34 44.23
N PHE A 121 -12.30 24.96 43.77
CA PHE A 121 -11.43 25.80 44.61
C PHE A 121 -12.14 27.05 45.14
N ASP A 122 -12.92 27.74 44.30
CA ASP A 122 -13.68 28.93 44.69
C ASP A 122 -14.75 28.59 45.77
N ILE A 123 -15.40 27.43 45.67
CA ILE A 123 -16.31 26.92 46.72
C ILE A 123 -15.55 26.71 48.03
N MET A 124 -14.39 26.03 47.99
CA MET A 124 -13.60 25.75 49.20
C MET A 124 -13.12 27.02 49.93
N ILE A 125 -12.89 28.12 49.20
CA ILE A 125 -12.53 29.40 49.80
C ILE A 125 -13.73 30.10 50.45
N ASN A 126 -14.91 30.03 49.82
CA ASN A 126 -16.10 30.76 50.28
C ASN A 126 -16.91 30.04 51.37
N ASP A 127 -16.71 28.73 51.57
CA ASP A 127 -17.32 27.94 52.66
C ASP A 127 -16.51 27.98 53.98
N ARG A 128 -15.58 28.94 54.13
CA ARG A 128 -14.82 29.24 55.35
C ARG A 128 -15.20 30.60 55.93
#